data_AF-A0A957VVP0-F1
#
_entry.id   AF-A0A957VVP0-F1
#
_cell.length_a   1.000
_cell.length_b   1.000
_cell.length_c   1.000
_cell.angle_alpha   90.00
_cell.angle_beta   90.00
_cell.angle_gamma   90.00
#
_symmetry.space_group_name_H-M   'P 1'
#
loop_
_entity.id
_entity.type
_entity.pdbx_description
1 polymer ?
#
loop_
_entity_poly.entity_id
_entity_poly.type
_entity_poly.pdbx_seq_one_letter_code
_entity_poly.pdbx_strand_id
1 'polypeptide(L)'
;MAKRRPPQPGAGHFHGSGQYVRQIIKCLEKVNAVSGYHAYQIFDDWTQLVEACLEALPTHLTSVAQTGQMAEDTPETKTVFERLQARYEPSPYRSNSADVWSQFSQALAILLESSEPGLWGPGSYGNFDVGYMGPDVIGHTYMLYATPNQALAQIFTPWNVALLLGRLNITSGEQQIHERLKQACQHPDNILAQATLLAGLAIDDPQEAREWFFSRVLPAAWPTFEPLKVGDPAGCGSGVLLLAAAACFPVWAVHLNCVTFQGIDIDPVSVRLAKINCYLYGLNGYYLKFAEALQSANNATHLKIPGSHKAAYQQAVNVYKGKSPIAASVPTFEALFRPQPVEKETQI
;
A
#
# COMPACT_ATOMS: atom_id res chain seq x y z
N MET A 1 -29.27 -13.60 -42.13
CA MET A 1 -28.02 -12.88 -41.80
C MET A 1 -28.26 -12.02 -40.55
N ALA A 2 -27.88 -12.52 -39.38
CA ALA A 2 -28.05 -11.79 -38.12
C ALA A 2 -26.95 -10.72 -37.98
N LYS A 3 -27.34 -9.45 -37.88
CA LYS A 3 -26.43 -8.32 -37.62
C LYS A 3 -25.82 -8.51 -36.22
N ARG A 4 -24.51 -8.79 -36.15
CA ARG A 4 -23.74 -8.76 -34.89
C ARG A 4 -23.78 -7.34 -34.34
N ARG A 5 -24.37 -7.16 -33.15
CA ARG A 5 -24.19 -5.94 -32.36
C ARG A 5 -22.72 -5.87 -31.90
N PRO A 6 -22.07 -4.70 -31.92
CA PRO A 6 -20.80 -4.54 -31.26
C PRO A 6 -20.98 -4.79 -29.75
N PRO A 7 -20.03 -5.47 -29.08
CA PRO A 7 -20.10 -5.65 -27.64
C PRO A 7 -20.01 -4.26 -26.98
N GLN A 8 -21.02 -3.92 -26.17
CA GLN A 8 -20.92 -2.74 -25.30
C GLN A 8 -19.87 -3.02 -24.22
N PRO A 9 -18.92 -2.11 -23.97
CA PRO A 9 -18.03 -2.22 -22.82
C PRO A 9 -18.88 -2.21 -21.55
N GLY A 10 -18.55 -3.11 -20.62
CA GLY A 10 -19.37 -3.52 -19.49
C GLY A 10 -20.22 -2.42 -18.86
N ALA A 11 -21.53 -2.49 -19.08
CA ALA A 11 -22.56 -1.88 -18.25
C ALA A 11 -22.72 -2.64 -16.92
N GLY A 12 -21.63 -3.19 -16.38
CA GLY A 12 -21.59 -3.70 -15.02
C GLY A 12 -21.44 -2.51 -14.10
N HIS A 13 -22.36 -2.34 -13.15
CA HIS A 13 -22.19 -1.36 -12.10
C HIS A 13 -20.82 -1.53 -11.44
N PHE A 14 -19.92 -0.57 -11.63
CA PHE A 14 -18.66 -0.51 -10.91
C PHE A 14 -18.95 -0.33 -9.41
N HIS A 15 -19.09 -1.43 -8.68
CA HIS A 15 -19.11 -1.43 -7.23
C HIS A 15 -17.66 -1.33 -6.73
N GLY A 16 -17.43 -0.58 -5.65
CA GLY A 16 -16.12 -0.46 -5.01
C GLY A 16 -15.09 0.37 -5.80
N SER A 17 -13.88 -0.17 -5.96
CA SER A 17 -12.68 0.57 -6.39
C SER A 17 -12.72 1.14 -7.82
N GLY A 18 -13.65 0.70 -8.66
CA GLY A 18 -13.80 1.18 -10.03
C GLY A 18 -14.11 2.68 -10.15
N GLN A 19 -14.64 3.31 -9.10
CA GLN A 19 -14.81 4.77 -9.07
C GLN A 19 -13.47 5.52 -9.09
N TYR A 20 -12.47 5.03 -8.35
CA TYR A 20 -11.15 5.65 -8.28
C TYR A 20 -10.43 5.54 -9.62
N VAL A 21 -10.54 4.37 -10.26
CA VAL A 21 -10.03 4.15 -11.62
C VAL A 21 -10.58 5.19 -12.60
N ARG A 22 -11.90 5.43 -12.61
CA ARG A 22 -12.51 6.45 -13.49
C ARG A 22 -12.00 7.86 -13.19
N GLN A 23 -11.79 8.20 -11.92
CA GLN A 23 -11.32 9.53 -11.53
C GLN A 23 -9.85 9.75 -11.91
N ILE A 24 -9.00 8.73 -11.71
CA ILE A 24 -7.60 8.77 -12.14
C ILE A 24 -7.53 8.91 -13.67
N ILE A 25 -8.26 8.08 -14.42
CA ILE A 25 -8.31 8.15 -15.89
C ILE A 25 -8.71 9.55 -16.35
N LYS A 26 -9.75 10.15 -15.76
CA LYS A 26 -10.16 11.53 -16.08
C LYS A 26 -9.05 12.57 -15.86
N CYS A 27 -8.20 12.39 -14.85
CA CYS A 27 -7.05 13.27 -14.63
C CYS A 27 -6.01 13.08 -15.74
N LEU A 28 -5.68 11.83 -16.07
CA LEU A 28 -4.69 11.51 -17.10
C LEU A 28 -5.16 11.88 -18.51
N GLU A 29 -6.45 11.76 -18.82
CA GLU A 29 -7.05 12.21 -20.08
C GLU A 29 -6.95 13.74 -20.25
N LYS A 30 -7.07 14.51 -19.17
CA LYS A 30 -6.82 15.97 -19.22
C LYS A 30 -5.36 16.27 -19.52
N VAL A 31 -4.43 15.53 -18.92
CA VAL A 31 -3.00 15.64 -19.27
C VAL A 31 -2.78 15.32 -20.74
N ASN A 32 -3.45 14.28 -21.25
CA ASN A 32 -3.39 13.91 -22.66
C ASN A 32 -3.89 15.04 -23.57
N ALA A 33 -5.07 15.59 -23.28
CA ALA A 33 -5.66 16.68 -24.04
C ALA A 33 -4.76 17.94 -24.09
N VAL A 34 -4.06 18.23 -22.99
CA VAL A 34 -3.21 19.43 -22.87
C VAL A 34 -1.81 19.22 -23.45
N SER A 35 -1.22 18.05 -23.26
CA SER A 35 0.16 17.75 -23.67
C SER A 35 0.30 17.11 -25.06
N GLY A 36 -0.77 16.47 -25.55
CA GLY A 36 -0.78 15.71 -26.81
C GLY A 36 0.05 14.42 -26.81
N TYR A 37 0.53 13.96 -25.65
CA TYR A 37 1.26 12.69 -25.54
C TYR A 37 0.32 11.48 -25.51
N HIS A 38 0.83 10.33 -25.92
CA HIS A 38 0.06 9.08 -25.92
C HIS A 38 -0.25 8.62 -24.49
N ALA A 39 -1.40 7.96 -24.32
CA ALA A 39 -1.90 7.52 -23.01
C ALA A 39 -0.89 6.65 -22.24
N TYR A 40 -0.25 5.70 -22.93
CA TYR A 40 0.80 4.86 -22.35
C TYR A 40 1.96 5.69 -21.78
N GLN A 41 2.45 6.69 -22.52
CA GLN A 41 3.55 7.54 -22.08
C GLN A 41 3.18 8.39 -20.86
N ILE A 42 1.97 8.95 -20.86
CA ILE A 42 1.48 9.74 -19.72
C ILE A 42 1.33 8.87 -18.47
N PHE A 43 0.83 7.64 -18.63
CA PHE A 43 0.72 6.69 -17.53
C PHE A 43 2.10 6.25 -17.03
N ASP A 44 3.04 5.94 -17.92
CA ASP A 44 4.41 5.58 -17.57
C ASP A 44 5.14 6.72 -16.83
N ASP A 45 5.02 7.95 -17.32
CA ASP A 45 5.59 9.14 -16.65
C ASP A 45 4.95 9.38 -15.28
N TRP A 46 3.62 9.30 -15.18
CA TRP A 46 2.90 9.46 -13.91
C TRP A 46 3.29 8.38 -12.89
N THR A 47 3.37 7.12 -13.31
CA THR A 47 3.74 6.03 -12.37
C THR A 47 5.19 6.10 -11.91
N GLN A 48 6.12 6.65 -12.71
CA GLN A 48 7.48 6.96 -12.25
C GLN A 48 7.48 7.99 -11.12
N LEU A 49 6.66 9.04 -11.23
CA LEU A 49 6.49 10.03 -10.16
C LEU A 49 5.85 9.40 -8.92
N VAL A 50 4.82 8.58 -9.10
CA VAL A 50 4.15 7.88 -7.99
C VAL A 50 5.14 6.97 -7.24
N GLU A 51 5.91 6.14 -7.95
CA GLU A 51 6.94 5.27 -7.35
C GLU A 51 7.94 6.10 -6.53
N ALA A 52 8.51 7.15 -7.14
CA ALA A 52 9.49 8.01 -6.48
C ALA A 52 8.93 8.71 -5.24
N CYS A 53 7.71 9.26 -5.33
CA CYS A 53 7.05 9.91 -4.20
C CYS A 53 6.80 8.94 -3.05
N LEU A 54 6.30 7.73 -3.35
CA LEU A 54 6.02 6.73 -2.32
C LEU A 54 7.30 6.21 -1.68
N GLU A 55 8.33 5.94 -2.46
CA GLU A 55 9.62 5.45 -1.96
C GLU A 55 10.30 6.47 -1.04
N ALA A 56 10.29 7.75 -1.41
CA ALA A 56 10.95 8.80 -0.64
C ALA A 56 10.13 9.25 0.60
N LEU A 57 8.84 8.91 0.67
CA LEU A 57 7.93 9.45 1.68
C LEU A 57 8.38 9.24 3.14
N PRO A 58 8.82 8.03 3.58
CA PRO A 58 9.33 7.85 4.94
C PRO A 58 10.56 8.74 5.23
N THR A 59 11.48 8.85 4.26
CA THR A 59 12.70 9.65 4.41
C THR A 59 12.38 11.14 4.52
N HIS A 60 11.47 11.65 3.70
CA HIS A 60 11.04 13.04 3.78
C HIS A 60 10.31 13.33 5.10
N LEU A 61 9.43 12.44 5.56
CA LEU A 61 8.74 12.62 6.85
C LEU A 61 9.74 12.71 8.00
N THR A 62 10.72 11.80 8.04
CA THR A 62 11.80 11.84 9.05
C THR A 62 12.63 13.11 8.96
N SER A 63 13.02 13.52 7.75
CA SER A 63 13.83 14.74 7.56
C SER A 63 13.08 16.00 7.96
N VAL A 64 11.80 16.13 7.61
CA VAL A 64 10.96 17.25 8.05
C VAL A 64 10.80 17.23 9.57
N ALA A 65 10.59 16.05 10.15
CA ALA A 65 10.51 15.87 11.59
C ALA A 65 11.79 16.28 12.33
N GLN A 66 12.97 16.13 11.72
CA GLN A 66 14.24 16.45 12.37
C GLN A 66 14.73 17.87 12.07
N THR A 67 14.50 18.36 10.85
CA THR A 67 15.16 19.56 10.31
C THR A 67 14.17 20.65 9.89
N GLY A 68 12.88 20.31 9.75
CA GLY A 68 11.86 21.20 9.18
C GLY A 68 11.93 21.33 7.66
N GLN A 69 12.83 20.61 6.99
CA GLN A 69 12.99 20.61 5.53
C GLN A 69 12.80 19.20 4.96
N MET A 70 12.44 19.13 3.67
CA MET A 70 12.38 17.86 2.95
C MET A 70 13.81 17.31 2.77
N ALA A 71 13.95 15.99 2.84
CA ALA A 71 15.20 15.33 2.47
C ALA A 71 15.59 15.64 1.02
N GLU A 72 16.88 15.59 0.70
CA GLU A 72 17.31 15.62 -0.70
C GLU A 72 16.91 14.34 -1.44
N ASP A 73 16.40 14.52 -2.65
CA ASP A 73 16.10 13.41 -3.55
C ASP A 73 17.36 12.66 -3.98
N THR A 74 17.19 11.36 -4.24
CA THR A 74 18.27 10.54 -4.82
C THR A 74 18.63 11.03 -6.23
N PRO A 75 19.86 10.77 -6.71
CA PRO A 75 20.25 11.13 -8.08
C PRO A 75 19.30 10.59 -9.16
N GLU A 76 18.79 9.37 -8.95
CA GLU A 76 17.85 8.71 -9.86
C GLU A 76 16.51 9.46 -9.89
N THR A 77 15.98 9.84 -8.71
CA THR A 77 14.74 10.60 -8.58
C THR A 77 14.86 11.99 -9.22
N LYS A 78 15.99 12.69 -8.97
CA LYS A 78 16.30 13.98 -9.59
C LYS A 78 16.29 13.85 -11.12
N THR A 79 16.94 12.82 -11.66
CA THR A 79 16.99 12.55 -13.10
C THR A 79 15.59 12.32 -13.69
N VAL A 80 14.73 11.55 -13.01
CA VAL A 80 13.33 11.35 -13.43
C VAL A 80 12.60 12.68 -13.44
N PHE A 81 12.72 13.47 -12.38
CA PHE A 81 12.01 14.75 -12.27
C PHE A 81 12.45 15.75 -13.33
N GLU A 82 13.76 15.92 -13.54
CA GLU A 82 14.31 16.81 -14.58
C GLU A 82 13.84 16.40 -15.98
N ARG A 83 13.88 15.10 -16.29
CA ARG A 83 13.39 14.56 -17.57
C ARG A 83 11.91 14.87 -17.79
N LEU A 84 11.08 14.72 -16.76
CA LEU A 84 9.65 14.98 -16.84
C LEU A 84 9.32 16.47 -16.89
N GLN A 85 10.05 17.29 -16.14
CA GLN A 85 9.95 18.75 -16.20
C GLN A 85 10.25 19.28 -17.59
N ALA A 86 11.34 18.81 -18.21
CA ALA A 86 11.66 19.17 -19.59
C ALA A 86 10.59 18.70 -20.60
N ARG A 87 10.00 17.51 -20.37
CA ARG A 87 8.95 16.97 -21.25
C ARG A 87 7.66 17.81 -21.21
N TYR A 88 7.24 18.22 -20.03
CA TYR A 88 6.00 18.97 -19.83
C TYR A 88 6.24 20.49 -19.71
N GLU A 89 7.41 20.97 -20.13
CA GLU A 89 7.75 22.40 -20.11
C GLU A 89 6.78 23.21 -20.99
N PRO A 90 6.38 24.43 -20.59
CA PRO A 90 5.48 25.25 -21.39
C PRO A 90 6.02 25.49 -22.80
N SER A 91 5.27 25.04 -23.81
CA SER A 91 5.57 25.33 -25.22
C SER A 91 4.63 26.42 -25.72
N PRO A 92 5.06 27.33 -26.62
CA PRO A 92 4.18 28.34 -27.21
C PRO A 92 2.92 27.77 -27.90
N TYR A 93 2.90 26.46 -28.20
CA TYR A 93 1.78 25.77 -28.85
C TYR A 93 1.13 24.67 -28.00
N ARG A 94 1.61 24.40 -26.77
CA ARG A 94 1.03 23.41 -25.84
C ARG A 94 0.97 24.02 -24.44
N SER A 95 -0.24 24.19 -23.93
CA SER A 95 -0.51 25.03 -22.76
C SER A 95 -0.13 24.36 -21.43
N ASN A 96 0.35 25.23 -20.52
CA ASN A 96 0.35 25.17 -19.06
C ASN A 96 0.84 23.89 -18.37
N SER A 97 2.16 23.79 -18.19
CA SER A 97 2.81 22.78 -17.34
C SER A 97 2.17 22.66 -15.96
N ALA A 98 1.68 23.76 -15.37
CA ALA A 98 1.03 23.75 -14.06
C ALA A 98 -0.24 22.89 -14.04
N ASP A 99 -0.99 22.84 -15.14
CA ASP A 99 -2.19 22.00 -15.24
C ASP A 99 -1.81 20.52 -15.27
N VAL A 100 -0.74 20.16 -15.99
CA VAL A 100 -0.22 18.78 -16.01
C VAL A 100 0.15 18.32 -14.60
N TRP A 101 0.99 19.09 -13.91
CA TRP A 101 1.43 18.77 -12.55
C TRP A 101 0.28 18.71 -11.56
N SER A 102 -0.72 19.60 -11.70
CA SER A 102 -1.94 19.58 -10.90
C SER A 102 -2.74 18.28 -11.13
N GLN A 103 -2.92 17.84 -12.37
CA GLN A 103 -3.64 16.60 -12.67
C GLN A 103 -2.87 15.35 -12.20
N PHE A 104 -1.54 15.32 -12.34
CA PHE A 104 -0.72 14.23 -11.79
C PHE A 104 -0.79 14.15 -10.27
N SER A 105 -0.72 15.29 -9.58
CA SER A 105 -0.88 15.37 -8.13
C SER A 105 -2.27 14.91 -7.69
N GLN A 106 -3.32 15.33 -8.40
CA GLN A 106 -4.69 14.90 -8.13
C GLN A 106 -4.86 13.38 -8.35
N ALA A 107 -4.31 12.83 -9.42
CA ALA A 107 -4.35 11.39 -9.68
C ALA A 107 -3.61 10.58 -8.58
N LEU A 108 -2.46 11.06 -8.11
CA LEU A 108 -1.76 10.45 -6.97
C LEU A 108 -2.60 10.51 -5.69
N ALA A 109 -3.23 11.64 -5.39
CA ALA A 109 -4.08 11.78 -4.21
C ALA A 109 -5.27 10.78 -4.24
N ILE A 110 -5.90 10.62 -5.40
CA ILE A 110 -6.97 9.63 -5.59
C ILE A 110 -6.45 8.21 -5.42
N LEU A 111 -5.24 7.91 -5.91
CA LEU A 111 -4.61 6.60 -5.75
C LEU A 111 -4.35 6.28 -4.27
N LEU A 112 -3.85 7.25 -3.50
CA LEU A 112 -3.65 7.12 -2.05
C LEU A 112 -4.98 6.90 -1.30
N GLU A 113 -6.02 7.66 -1.66
CA GLU A 113 -7.36 7.45 -1.08
C GLU A 113 -7.92 6.06 -1.41
N SER A 114 -7.62 5.56 -2.61
CA SER A 114 -8.13 4.27 -3.05
C SER A 114 -7.62 3.07 -2.25
N SER A 115 -6.48 3.20 -1.57
CA SER A 115 -5.90 2.15 -0.70
C SER A 115 -6.38 2.22 0.76
N GLU A 116 -7.13 3.26 1.15
CA GLU A 116 -7.63 3.44 2.53
C GLU A 116 -8.43 2.27 3.10
N PRO A 117 -9.29 1.55 2.32
CA PRO A 117 -9.97 0.36 2.82
C PRO A 117 -9.02 -0.76 3.27
N GLY A 118 -7.77 -0.74 2.80
CA GLY A 118 -6.74 -1.72 3.14
C GLY A 118 -7.08 -3.15 2.67
N LEU A 119 -6.25 -4.10 3.10
CA LEU A 119 -6.44 -5.53 2.80
C LEU A 119 -7.11 -6.30 3.94
N TRP A 120 -7.24 -5.71 5.12
CA TRP A 120 -7.68 -6.39 6.34
C TRP A 120 -8.81 -5.63 7.05
N GLY A 121 -9.70 -6.37 7.70
CA GLY A 121 -10.79 -5.83 8.53
C GLY A 121 -12.13 -5.67 7.80
N PRO A 122 -13.17 -5.23 8.53
CA PRO A 122 -14.51 -5.01 7.97
C PRO A 122 -14.47 -3.94 6.87
N GLY A 123 -15.06 -4.23 5.71
CA GLY A 123 -15.08 -3.30 4.57
C GLY A 123 -13.79 -3.22 3.76
N SER A 124 -12.78 -4.03 4.10
CA SER A 124 -11.51 -4.08 3.36
C SER A 124 -11.58 -4.86 2.05
N TYR A 125 -10.55 -4.68 1.22
CA TYR A 125 -10.37 -5.42 -0.02
C TYR A 125 -10.12 -6.92 0.18
N GLY A 126 -9.78 -7.40 1.38
CA GLY A 126 -9.57 -8.82 1.69
C GLY A 126 -10.80 -9.74 1.56
N ASN A 127 -11.93 -9.17 1.12
CA ASN A 127 -13.20 -9.84 0.90
C ASN A 127 -13.49 -10.01 -0.60
N PHE A 128 -14.40 -10.93 -0.96
CA PHE A 128 -14.73 -11.22 -2.36
C PHE A 128 -15.67 -10.19 -3.03
N ASP A 129 -16.26 -9.25 -2.28
CA ASP A 129 -17.28 -8.33 -2.79
C ASP A 129 -16.76 -6.88 -2.89
N VAL A 130 -15.68 -6.68 -3.64
CA VAL A 130 -14.94 -5.41 -3.65
C VAL A 130 -14.64 -4.84 -5.03
N GLY A 131 -15.32 -5.36 -6.05
CA GLY A 131 -15.15 -4.98 -7.45
C GLY A 131 -14.10 -5.81 -8.19
N TYR A 132 -14.06 -5.66 -9.52
CA TYR A 132 -13.31 -6.54 -10.43
C TYR A 132 -11.81 -6.68 -10.10
N MET A 133 -11.13 -5.55 -9.87
CA MET A 133 -9.69 -5.52 -9.51
C MET A 133 -9.44 -5.26 -8.03
N GLY A 134 -10.49 -5.15 -7.20
CA GLY A 134 -10.37 -4.94 -5.75
C GLY A 134 -9.34 -3.86 -5.38
N PRO A 135 -8.25 -4.20 -4.67
CA PRO A 135 -7.23 -3.25 -4.22
C PRO A 135 -6.31 -2.75 -5.35
N ASP A 136 -6.26 -3.43 -6.51
CA ASP A 136 -5.36 -3.10 -7.61
C ASP A 136 -5.93 -2.02 -8.54
N VAL A 137 -6.09 -0.82 -8.01
CA VAL A 137 -6.59 0.34 -8.76
C VAL A 137 -5.61 0.78 -9.85
N ILE A 138 -4.30 0.70 -9.58
CA ILE A 138 -3.27 1.11 -10.53
C ILE A 138 -3.18 0.16 -11.73
N GLY A 139 -3.25 -1.16 -11.51
CA GLY A 139 -3.27 -2.15 -12.58
C GLY A 139 -4.57 -2.08 -13.39
N HIS A 140 -5.71 -1.82 -12.75
CA HIS A 140 -6.95 -1.59 -13.47
C HIS A 140 -6.90 -0.33 -14.36
N THR A 141 -6.28 0.74 -13.86
CA THR A 141 -6.06 1.96 -14.62
C THR A 141 -5.17 1.69 -15.84
N TYR A 142 -4.09 0.92 -15.67
CA TYR A 142 -3.22 0.51 -16.78
C TYR A 142 -4.00 -0.20 -17.89
N MET A 143 -4.77 -1.24 -17.55
CA MET A 143 -5.54 -2.02 -18.52
C MET A 143 -6.60 -1.20 -19.26
N LEU A 144 -7.21 -0.21 -18.61
CA LEU A 144 -8.29 0.58 -19.21
C LEU A 144 -7.81 1.82 -19.97
N TYR A 145 -6.68 2.41 -19.58
CA TYR A 145 -6.20 3.67 -20.14
C TYR A 145 -4.89 3.53 -20.93
N ALA A 146 -3.88 2.88 -20.36
CA ALA A 146 -2.55 2.80 -20.97
C ALA A 146 -2.51 1.77 -22.10
N THR A 147 -3.17 0.63 -21.92
CA THR A 147 -3.18 -0.49 -22.87
C THR A 147 -4.60 -1.02 -23.15
N PRO A 148 -5.52 -0.19 -23.69
CA PRO A 148 -6.93 -0.59 -23.85
C PRO A 148 -7.18 -1.65 -24.94
N ASN A 149 -6.18 -1.97 -25.77
CA ASN A 149 -6.34 -2.91 -26.87
C ASN A 149 -6.33 -4.37 -26.39
N GLN A 150 -7.51 -4.96 -26.24
CA GLN A 150 -7.71 -6.35 -25.77
C GLN A 150 -6.92 -7.42 -26.54
N ALA A 151 -6.53 -7.19 -27.79
CA ALA A 151 -5.78 -8.17 -28.58
C ALA A 151 -4.26 -8.20 -28.27
N LEU A 152 -3.72 -7.13 -27.68
CA LEU A 152 -2.29 -6.96 -27.39
C LEU A 152 -2.02 -6.48 -25.95
N ALA A 153 -3.07 -6.28 -25.16
CA ALA A 153 -2.98 -5.79 -23.80
C ALA A 153 -2.54 -6.90 -22.83
N GLN A 154 -1.76 -6.50 -21.85
CA GLN A 154 -1.51 -7.33 -20.68
C GLN A 154 -2.75 -7.28 -19.79
N ILE A 155 -3.30 -8.46 -19.48
CA ILE A 155 -4.49 -8.61 -18.64
C ILE A 155 -4.02 -9.14 -17.29
N PHE A 156 -4.34 -8.41 -16.23
CA PHE A 156 -4.05 -8.83 -14.87
C PHE A 156 -5.16 -9.73 -14.31
N THR A 157 -4.76 -10.64 -13.42
CA THR A 157 -5.68 -11.59 -12.76
C THR A 157 -6.76 -10.84 -11.98
N PRO A 158 -8.06 -11.13 -12.19
CA PRO A 158 -9.14 -10.51 -11.41
C PRO A 158 -8.95 -10.77 -9.91
N TRP A 159 -9.30 -9.79 -9.07
CA TRP A 159 -9.05 -9.86 -7.63
C TRP A 159 -9.61 -11.11 -6.97
N ASN A 160 -10.86 -11.48 -7.29
CA ASN A 160 -11.50 -12.64 -6.68
C ASN A 160 -10.81 -13.95 -7.04
N VAL A 161 -10.21 -14.04 -8.23
CA VAL A 161 -9.42 -15.21 -8.64
C VAL A 161 -8.10 -15.21 -7.88
N ALA A 162 -7.42 -14.06 -7.81
CA ALA A 162 -6.18 -13.91 -7.06
C ALA A 162 -6.37 -14.27 -5.56
N LEU A 163 -7.43 -13.77 -4.94
CA LEU A 163 -7.77 -14.05 -3.54
C LEU A 163 -8.13 -15.51 -3.30
N LEU A 164 -8.87 -16.14 -4.22
CA LEU A 164 -9.12 -17.58 -4.16
C LEU A 164 -7.80 -18.38 -4.21
N LEU A 165 -6.90 -18.04 -5.14
CA LEU A 165 -5.58 -18.68 -5.22
C LEU A 165 -4.76 -18.47 -3.95
N GLY A 166 -4.77 -17.26 -3.39
CA GLY A 166 -4.12 -16.96 -2.11
C GLY A 166 -4.64 -17.87 -0.99
N ARG A 167 -5.97 -17.96 -0.82
CA ARG A 167 -6.60 -18.77 0.23
C ARG A 167 -6.41 -20.27 0.07
N LEU A 168 -6.28 -20.76 -1.17
CA LEU A 168 -5.98 -22.17 -1.44
C LEU A 168 -4.53 -22.54 -1.10
N ASN A 169 -3.59 -21.60 -1.26
CA ASN A 169 -2.17 -21.84 -1.03
C ASN A 169 -1.71 -21.47 0.40
N ILE A 170 -2.37 -20.52 1.05
CA ILE A 170 -2.03 -19.98 2.37
C ILE A 170 -3.13 -20.37 3.35
N THR A 171 -3.14 -21.64 3.76
CA THR A 171 -4.17 -22.19 4.67
C THR A 171 -3.87 -21.94 6.14
N SER A 172 -2.59 -21.92 6.52
CA SER A 172 -2.13 -21.74 7.91
C SER A 172 -1.00 -20.70 8.01
N GLY A 173 -1.17 -19.55 7.36
CA GLY A 173 -0.13 -18.51 7.26
C GLY A 173 0.40 -18.02 8.61
N GLU A 174 -0.49 -17.74 9.56
CA GLU A 174 -0.10 -17.30 10.92
C GLU A 174 0.68 -18.37 11.68
N GLN A 175 0.22 -19.61 11.64
CA GLN A 175 0.91 -20.73 12.28
C GLN A 175 2.33 -20.91 11.73
N GLN A 176 2.49 -20.81 10.41
CA GLN A 176 3.81 -20.90 9.77
C GLN A 176 4.78 -19.81 10.22
N ILE A 177 4.27 -18.65 10.64
CA ILE A 177 5.08 -17.54 11.15
C ILE A 177 5.44 -17.76 12.60
N HIS A 178 4.48 -18.18 13.44
CA HIS A 178 4.75 -18.56 14.82
C HIS A 178 5.81 -19.67 14.91
N GLU A 179 5.78 -20.63 13.99
CA GLU A 179 6.73 -21.74 13.97
C GLU A 179 8.14 -21.26 13.62
N ARG A 180 8.27 -20.33 12.67
CA ARG A 180 9.55 -19.67 12.35
C ARG A 180 10.06 -18.79 13.50
N LEU A 181 9.16 -18.07 14.19
CA LEU A 181 9.53 -17.28 15.37
C LEU A 181 10.03 -18.17 16.51
N LYS A 182 9.39 -19.31 16.75
CA LYS A 182 9.86 -20.31 17.72
C LYS A 182 11.25 -20.82 17.36
N GLN A 183 11.49 -21.16 16.09
CA GLN A 183 12.81 -21.59 15.61
C GLN A 183 13.87 -20.50 15.81
N ALA A 184 13.55 -19.24 15.49
CA ALA A 184 14.43 -18.10 15.70
C ALA A 184 14.75 -17.90 17.19
N CYS A 185 13.75 -18.03 18.06
CA CYS A 185 13.94 -17.96 19.51
C CYS A 185 14.79 -19.12 20.05
N GLN A 186 14.68 -20.31 19.47
CA GLN A 186 15.43 -21.49 19.87
C GLN A 186 16.84 -21.56 19.26
N HIS A 187 17.23 -20.58 18.44
CA HIS A 187 18.56 -20.55 17.85
C HIS A 187 19.63 -20.53 18.97
N PRO A 188 20.68 -21.38 18.90
CA PRO A 188 21.68 -21.50 19.97
C PRO A 188 22.35 -20.17 20.34
N ASP A 189 22.57 -19.31 19.34
CA ASP A 189 23.23 -18.01 19.52
C ASP A 189 22.28 -16.90 19.99
N ASN A 190 20.96 -17.14 20.07
CA ASN A 190 19.97 -16.12 20.45
C ASN A 190 19.46 -16.31 21.89
N ILE A 191 20.36 -16.19 22.85
CA ILE A 191 20.06 -16.36 24.28
C ILE A 191 19.00 -15.36 24.77
N LEU A 192 18.99 -14.14 24.23
CA LEU A 192 18.00 -13.12 24.60
C LEU A 192 16.58 -13.54 24.19
N ALA A 193 16.41 -14.10 23.00
CA ALA A 193 15.11 -14.60 22.55
C ALA A 193 14.64 -15.81 23.38
N GLN A 194 15.55 -16.72 23.73
CA GLN A 194 15.22 -17.84 24.62
C GLN A 194 14.74 -17.34 25.99
N ALA A 195 15.47 -16.40 26.60
CA ALA A 195 15.14 -15.86 27.92
C ALA A 195 13.81 -15.08 27.90
N THR A 196 13.58 -14.24 26.89
CA THR A 196 12.34 -13.46 26.76
C THR A 196 11.13 -14.35 26.47
N LEU A 197 11.29 -15.41 25.67
CA LEU A 197 10.24 -16.40 25.44
C LEU A 197 9.88 -17.14 26.73
N LEU A 198 10.88 -17.65 27.47
CA LEU A 198 10.66 -18.34 28.74
C LEU A 198 10.00 -17.43 29.79
N ALA A 199 10.42 -16.18 29.89
CA ALA A 199 9.80 -15.20 30.78
C ALA A 199 8.32 -14.94 30.39
N GLY A 200 8.02 -14.91 29.09
CA GLY A 200 6.66 -14.73 28.60
C GLY A 200 5.72 -15.90 28.93
N LEU A 201 6.24 -17.12 29.11
CA LEU A 201 5.43 -18.29 29.50
C LEU A 201 4.90 -18.20 30.95
N ALA A 202 5.48 -17.32 31.78
CA ALA A 202 5.02 -17.09 33.15
C ALA A 202 3.91 -16.03 33.24
N ILE A 203 3.50 -15.44 32.11
CA ILE A 203 2.45 -14.42 32.06
C ILE A 203 1.10 -15.11 31.85
N ASP A 204 0.25 -15.08 32.88
CA ASP A 204 -1.08 -15.71 32.86
C ASP A 204 -2.12 -14.84 32.14
N ASP A 205 -1.94 -13.51 32.15
CA ASP A 205 -2.88 -12.59 31.50
C ASP A 205 -2.67 -12.59 29.97
N PRO A 206 -3.69 -12.95 29.16
CA PRO A 206 -3.54 -13.05 27.71
C PRO A 206 -3.18 -11.73 27.02
N GLN A 207 -3.56 -10.60 27.61
CA GLN A 207 -3.29 -9.29 27.03
C GLN A 207 -1.85 -8.86 27.31
N GLU A 208 -1.39 -9.02 28.55
CA GLU A 208 0.00 -8.81 28.93
C GLU A 208 0.93 -9.75 28.14
N ALA A 209 0.53 -11.01 27.94
CA ALA A 209 1.28 -11.97 27.13
C ALA A 209 1.40 -11.51 25.67
N ARG A 210 0.32 -10.94 25.10
CA ARG A 210 0.32 -10.36 23.76
C ARG A 210 1.25 -9.14 23.67
N GLU A 211 1.17 -8.22 24.63
CA GLU A 211 2.03 -7.04 24.69
C GLU A 211 3.51 -7.44 24.84
N TRP A 212 3.79 -8.43 25.69
CA TRP A 212 5.13 -9.00 25.87
C TRP A 212 5.66 -9.63 24.59
N PHE A 213 4.82 -10.37 23.87
CA PHE A 213 5.19 -10.97 22.58
C PHE A 213 5.68 -9.91 21.59
N PHE A 214 4.89 -8.86 21.37
CA PHE A 214 5.25 -7.82 20.39
C PHE A 214 6.38 -6.90 20.85
N SER A 215 6.51 -6.63 22.15
CA SER A 215 7.50 -5.67 22.67
C SER A 215 8.83 -6.30 23.08
N ARG A 216 8.86 -7.60 23.37
CA ARG A 216 10.06 -8.30 23.88
C ARG A 216 10.45 -9.49 23.03
N VAL A 217 9.54 -10.45 22.82
CA VAL A 217 9.86 -11.71 22.15
C VAL A 217 10.20 -11.48 20.68
N LEU A 218 9.33 -10.79 19.95
CA LEU A 218 9.51 -10.57 18.51
C LEU A 218 10.78 -9.74 18.20
N PRO A 219 11.08 -8.62 18.88
CA PRO A 219 12.35 -7.90 18.70
C PRO A 219 13.57 -8.75 19.06
N ALA A 220 13.50 -9.55 20.12
CA ALA A 220 14.61 -10.42 20.51
C ALA A 220 14.85 -11.54 19.50
N ALA A 221 13.80 -12.08 18.88
CA ALA A 221 13.89 -13.11 17.84
C ALA A 221 14.47 -12.57 16.51
N TRP A 222 14.31 -11.27 16.25
CA TRP A 222 14.61 -10.65 14.96
C TRP A 222 16.01 -10.94 14.39
N PRO A 223 17.12 -10.93 15.16
CA PRO A 223 18.46 -11.18 14.63
C PRO A 223 18.65 -12.55 13.97
N THR A 224 17.85 -13.55 14.35
CA THR A 224 17.91 -14.92 13.83
C THR A 224 16.63 -15.33 13.11
N PHE A 225 15.68 -14.40 12.93
CA PHE A 225 14.42 -14.67 12.27
C PHE A 225 14.55 -14.52 10.76
N GLU A 226 14.14 -15.55 10.03
CA GLU A 226 14.02 -15.51 8.57
C GLU A 226 12.56 -15.30 8.16
N PRO A 227 12.22 -14.16 7.51
CA PRO A 227 10.88 -13.93 7.01
C PRO A 227 10.40 -15.00 6.03
N LEU A 228 9.10 -15.31 6.09
CA LEU A 228 8.46 -16.17 5.09
C LEU A 228 8.49 -15.48 3.73
N LYS A 229 8.93 -16.18 2.69
CA LYS A 229 8.98 -15.65 1.32
C LYS A 229 7.81 -16.18 0.51
N VAL A 230 7.02 -15.28 -0.06
CA VAL A 230 5.94 -15.58 -1.01
C VAL A 230 6.35 -15.04 -2.37
N GLY A 231 6.33 -15.91 -3.38
CA GLY A 231 6.79 -15.58 -4.72
C GLY A 231 5.67 -15.66 -5.76
N ASP A 232 5.68 -14.73 -6.72
CA ASP A 232 4.98 -14.85 -8.00
C ASP A 232 6.01 -14.91 -9.15
N PRO A 233 6.44 -16.13 -9.55
CA PRO A 233 7.48 -16.32 -10.55
C PRO A 233 6.96 -16.26 -12.00
N ALA A 234 5.65 -16.18 -12.24
CA ALA A 234 5.06 -16.33 -13.57
C ALA A 234 4.76 -14.99 -14.29
N GLY A 235 5.32 -13.88 -13.81
CA GLY A 235 4.95 -12.53 -14.21
C GLY A 235 4.02 -11.91 -13.18
N CYS A 236 4.55 -11.09 -12.27
CA CYS A 236 3.77 -10.52 -11.18
C CYS A 236 2.74 -9.49 -11.65
N GLY A 237 2.86 -8.98 -12.88
CA GLY A 237 1.98 -7.95 -13.43
C GLY A 237 1.93 -6.74 -12.52
N SER A 238 0.73 -6.28 -12.19
CA SER A 238 0.52 -5.22 -11.19
C SER A 238 0.78 -5.63 -9.73
N GLY A 239 1.16 -6.88 -9.46
CA GLY A 239 1.32 -7.40 -8.10
C GLY A 239 0.01 -7.82 -7.43
N VAL A 240 -1.09 -7.94 -8.17
CA VAL A 240 -2.42 -8.31 -7.61
C VAL A 240 -2.40 -9.65 -6.85
N LEU A 241 -1.60 -10.63 -7.32
CA LEU A 241 -1.42 -11.91 -6.62
C LEU A 241 -0.63 -11.76 -5.32
N LEU A 242 0.32 -10.82 -5.25
CA LEU A 242 1.06 -10.51 -4.03
C LEU A 242 0.14 -9.84 -2.99
N LEU A 243 -0.73 -8.91 -3.43
CA LEU A 243 -1.74 -8.31 -2.56
C LEU A 243 -2.73 -9.35 -2.02
N ALA A 244 -3.18 -10.26 -2.90
CA ALA A 244 -4.08 -11.33 -2.50
C ALA A 244 -3.43 -12.30 -1.50
N ALA A 245 -2.16 -12.62 -1.70
CA ALA A 245 -1.39 -13.40 -0.74
C ALA A 245 -1.25 -12.66 0.60
N ALA A 246 -0.92 -11.36 0.58
CA ALA A 246 -0.80 -10.55 1.79
C ALA A 246 -2.10 -10.50 2.61
N ALA A 247 -3.26 -10.43 1.93
CA ALA A 247 -4.58 -10.49 2.58
C ALA A 247 -4.85 -11.83 3.29
N CYS A 248 -4.10 -12.89 2.99
CA CYS A 248 -4.22 -14.20 3.64
C CYS A 248 -3.32 -14.37 4.88
N PHE A 249 -2.47 -13.38 5.18
CA PHE A 249 -1.67 -13.33 6.40
C PHE A 249 -2.28 -12.35 7.41
N PRO A 250 -2.02 -12.54 8.72
CA PRO A 250 -2.44 -11.55 9.71
C PRO A 250 -1.68 -10.23 9.47
N VAL A 251 -2.40 -9.11 9.66
CA VAL A 251 -1.88 -7.76 9.38
C VAL A 251 -0.55 -7.47 10.07
N TRP A 252 -0.39 -7.91 11.33
CA TRP A 252 0.82 -7.69 12.11
C TRP A 252 2.04 -8.34 11.45
N ALA A 253 1.88 -9.52 10.85
CA ALA A 253 2.98 -10.22 10.23
C ALA A 253 3.45 -9.55 8.94
N VAL A 254 2.52 -9.01 8.14
CA VAL A 254 2.86 -8.28 6.92
C VAL A 254 3.52 -6.95 7.28
N HIS A 255 2.92 -6.19 8.20
CA HIS A 255 3.42 -4.87 8.61
C HIS A 255 4.77 -4.91 9.33
N LEU A 256 5.02 -5.95 10.14
CA LEU A 256 6.30 -6.16 10.82
C LEU A 256 7.31 -6.93 9.96
N ASN A 257 7.03 -7.11 8.66
CA ASN A 257 7.92 -7.75 7.70
C ASN A 257 8.29 -9.20 8.09
N CYS A 258 7.40 -9.91 8.79
CA CYS A 258 7.51 -11.34 9.04
C CYS A 258 7.25 -12.18 7.78
N VAL A 259 6.65 -11.56 6.77
CA VAL A 259 6.42 -12.10 5.43
C VAL A 259 6.95 -11.10 4.39
N THR A 260 7.62 -11.61 3.38
CA THR A 260 8.14 -10.87 2.23
C THR A 260 7.52 -11.40 0.94
N PHE A 261 7.17 -10.49 0.04
CA PHE A 261 6.47 -10.73 -1.21
C PHE A 261 7.39 -10.37 -2.37
N GLN A 262 7.66 -11.34 -3.22
CA GLN A 262 8.61 -11.24 -4.32
C GLN A 262 7.89 -11.56 -5.63
N GLY A 263 8.18 -10.78 -6.66
CA GLY A 263 7.64 -11.01 -8.00
C GLY A 263 8.70 -10.75 -9.03
N ILE A 264 8.57 -11.43 -10.17
CA ILE A 264 9.37 -11.12 -11.37
C ILE A 264 8.41 -10.77 -12.49
N ASP A 265 8.77 -9.80 -13.32
CA ASP A 265 8.07 -9.51 -14.57
C ASP A 265 9.07 -9.07 -15.63
N ILE A 266 8.75 -9.35 -16.90
CA ILE A 266 9.57 -8.93 -18.04
C ILE A 266 9.29 -7.46 -18.40
N ASP A 267 8.07 -6.98 -18.14
CA ASP A 267 7.69 -5.60 -18.39
C ASP A 267 8.10 -4.70 -17.21
N PRO A 268 9.01 -3.73 -17.41
CA PRO A 268 9.41 -2.81 -16.35
C PRO A 268 8.26 -1.98 -15.78
N VAL A 269 7.22 -1.67 -16.58
CA VAL A 269 6.05 -0.94 -16.07
C VAL A 269 5.29 -1.82 -15.10
N SER A 270 5.04 -3.08 -15.43
CA SER A 270 4.45 -4.07 -14.52
C SER A 270 5.22 -4.19 -13.20
N VAL A 271 6.56 -4.33 -13.26
CA VAL A 271 7.40 -4.33 -12.04
C VAL A 271 7.14 -3.07 -11.19
N ARG A 272 7.05 -1.90 -11.82
CA ARG A 272 6.75 -0.65 -11.12
C ARG A 272 5.35 -0.65 -10.50
N LEU A 273 4.33 -1.15 -11.20
CA LEU A 273 2.97 -1.26 -10.66
C LEU A 273 2.93 -2.16 -9.43
N ALA A 274 3.62 -3.30 -9.47
CA ALA A 274 3.75 -4.21 -8.33
C ALA A 274 4.43 -3.54 -7.14
N LYS A 275 5.49 -2.75 -7.36
CA LYS A 275 6.14 -1.98 -6.30
C LYS A 275 5.23 -0.91 -5.70
N ILE A 276 4.54 -0.14 -6.54
CA ILE A 276 3.57 0.89 -6.09
C ILE A 276 2.51 0.23 -5.20
N ASN A 277 1.93 -0.89 -5.63
CA ASN A 277 0.99 -1.64 -4.82
C ASN A 277 1.61 -2.14 -3.50
N CYS A 278 2.87 -2.60 -3.51
CA CYS A 278 3.57 -2.95 -2.27
C CYS A 278 3.68 -1.74 -1.31
N TYR A 279 4.00 -0.55 -1.83
CA TYR A 279 4.06 0.67 -1.02
C TYR A 279 2.69 1.08 -0.46
N LEU A 280 1.67 1.12 -1.32
CA LEU A 280 0.30 1.54 -0.94
C LEU A 280 -0.29 0.69 0.20
N TYR A 281 0.04 -0.60 0.24
CA TYR A 281 -0.48 -1.54 1.23
C TYR A 281 0.54 -1.94 2.31
N GLY A 282 1.72 -1.29 2.34
CA GLY A 282 2.68 -1.46 3.44
C GLY A 282 3.47 -2.77 3.45
N LEU A 283 3.57 -3.46 2.30
CA LEU A 283 4.27 -4.74 2.17
C LEU A 283 5.80 -4.55 2.27
N ASN A 284 6.52 -5.65 2.47
CA ASN A 284 7.99 -5.70 2.41
C ASN A 284 8.70 -4.71 3.35
N GLY A 285 8.14 -4.52 4.54
CA GLY A 285 8.70 -3.64 5.57
C GLY A 285 8.50 -2.14 5.30
N TYR A 286 7.79 -1.76 4.24
CA TYR A 286 7.47 -0.36 3.98
C TYR A 286 6.61 0.24 5.10
N TYR A 287 5.62 -0.50 5.61
CA TYR A 287 4.80 -0.04 6.74
C TYR A 287 5.66 0.30 7.96
N LEU A 288 6.62 -0.55 8.32
CA LEU A 288 7.49 -0.34 9.48
C LEU A 288 8.30 0.96 9.35
N LYS A 289 8.92 1.18 8.17
CA LYS A 289 9.66 2.43 7.86
C LYS A 289 8.75 3.65 7.96
N PHE A 290 7.55 3.55 7.41
CA PHE A 290 6.59 4.65 7.42
C PHE A 290 6.06 4.96 8.82
N ALA A 291 5.77 3.92 9.62
CA ALA A 291 5.30 4.06 11.00
C ALA A 291 6.36 4.72 11.91
N GLU A 292 7.63 4.34 11.76
CA GLU A 292 8.75 4.98 12.46
C GLU A 292 8.90 6.46 12.08
N ALA A 293 8.82 6.77 10.78
CA ALA A 293 8.88 8.14 10.29
C ALA A 293 7.71 8.99 10.81
N LEU A 294 6.50 8.42 10.83
CA LEU A 294 5.31 9.09 11.35
C LEU A 294 5.41 9.32 12.87
N GLN A 295 5.93 8.37 13.63
CA GLN A 295 6.18 8.54 15.06
C GLN A 295 7.18 9.68 15.31
N SER A 296 8.26 9.73 14.54
CA SER A 296 9.24 10.83 14.60
C SER A 296 8.59 12.18 14.31
N ALA A 297 7.74 12.25 13.29
CA ALA A 297 7.00 13.46 12.93
C ALA A 297 5.99 13.90 14.00
N ASN A 298 5.27 12.97 14.62
CA ASN A 298 4.32 13.27 15.69
C ASN A 298 5.01 13.82 16.96
N ASN A 299 6.25 13.40 17.21
CA ASN A 299 7.03 13.85 18.35
C ASN A 299 7.74 15.20 18.10
N ALA A 300 7.78 15.67 16.85
CA ALA A 300 8.44 16.91 16.47
C ALA A 300 7.58 18.14 16.80
N THR A 301 8.01 18.95 17.76
CA THR A 301 7.28 20.14 18.24
C THR A 301 7.30 21.32 17.26
N HIS A 302 8.25 21.35 16.30
CA HIS A 302 8.41 22.41 15.30
C HIS A 302 7.65 22.15 13.98
N LEU A 303 7.06 20.97 13.81
CA LEU A 303 6.27 20.59 12.63
C LEU A 303 4.94 21.38 12.62
N LYS A 304 5.02 22.67 12.31
CA LYS A 304 3.87 23.53 12.06
C LYS A 304 3.37 23.20 10.67
N ILE A 305 2.28 22.43 10.59
CA ILE A 305 1.51 22.25 9.36
C ILE A 305 1.29 23.65 8.75
N PRO A 306 1.68 23.89 7.47
CA PRO A 306 1.49 25.18 6.83
C PRO A 306 0.04 25.64 7.02
N GLY A 307 -0.17 26.91 7.38
CA GLY A 307 -1.48 27.42 7.79
C GLY A 307 -2.58 27.18 6.74
N SER A 308 -2.23 27.16 5.45
CA SER A 308 -3.12 26.86 4.32
C SER A 308 -3.70 25.44 4.34
N HIS A 309 -2.99 24.48 4.92
CA HIS A 309 -3.39 23.06 4.94
C HIS A 309 -3.77 22.58 6.34
N LYS A 310 -3.56 23.40 7.38
CA LYS A 310 -3.89 23.05 8.76
C LYS A 310 -5.38 22.76 8.95
N ALA A 311 -6.26 23.54 8.34
CA ALA A 311 -7.70 23.30 8.39
C ALA A 311 -8.11 22.02 7.64
N ALA A 312 -7.55 21.78 6.45
CA ALA A 312 -7.80 20.57 5.67
C ALA A 312 -7.24 19.31 6.36
N TYR A 313 -6.07 19.40 7.00
CA TYR A 313 -5.49 18.34 7.80
C TYR A 313 -6.29 18.09 9.08
N GLN A 314 -6.65 19.12 9.85
CA GLN A 314 -7.52 18.95 11.03
C GLN A 314 -8.87 18.38 10.62
N GLN A 315 -9.44 18.81 9.49
CA GLN A 315 -10.69 18.31 8.96
C GLN A 315 -10.54 16.86 8.49
N ALA A 316 -9.45 16.50 7.81
CA ALA A 316 -9.14 15.11 7.44
C ALA A 316 -8.96 14.25 8.69
N VAL A 317 -8.22 14.70 9.70
CA VAL A 317 -8.05 14.02 11.00
C VAL A 317 -9.38 13.86 11.73
N ASN A 318 -10.24 14.87 11.72
CA ASN A 318 -11.55 14.84 12.38
C ASN A 318 -12.57 13.99 11.60
N VAL A 319 -12.50 14.00 10.27
CA VAL A 319 -13.28 13.12 9.40
C VAL A 319 -12.81 11.68 9.54
N TYR A 320 -11.50 11.45 9.63
CA TYR A 320 -10.92 10.14 9.89
C TYR A 320 -11.44 9.62 11.23
N LYS A 321 -11.22 10.36 12.32
CA LYS A 321 -11.73 10.06 13.66
C LYS A 321 -13.27 9.92 13.75
N GLY A 322 -14.02 10.51 12.81
CA GLY A 322 -15.48 10.60 12.87
C GLY A 322 -16.25 9.72 11.89
N LYS A 323 -15.62 9.13 10.86
CA LYS A 323 -16.33 8.37 9.80
C LYS A 323 -15.83 6.95 9.57
N SER A 324 -14.70 6.56 10.13
CA SER A 324 -14.18 5.21 9.90
C SER A 324 -14.33 4.36 11.16
N PRO A 325 -15.01 3.19 11.10
CA PRO A 325 -14.83 2.14 12.10
C PRO A 325 -13.35 1.77 12.24
N ILE A 326 -12.53 2.10 11.22
CA ILE A 326 -11.10 1.88 11.18
C ILE A 326 -10.32 3.01 11.87
N ALA A 327 -10.86 4.21 12.09
CA ALA A 327 -10.16 5.23 12.88
C ALA A 327 -10.23 5.00 14.40
N ALA A 328 -11.14 4.12 14.83
CA ALA A 328 -11.06 3.46 16.13
C ALA A 328 -10.02 2.32 16.15
N SER A 329 -9.47 1.95 14.98
CA SER A 329 -8.56 0.81 14.79
C SER A 329 -7.30 1.10 13.97
N VAL A 330 -6.93 2.38 13.72
CA VAL A 330 -5.57 2.74 13.32
C VAL A 330 -4.84 2.90 14.63
N PRO A 331 -4.07 1.89 15.04
CA PRO A 331 -3.42 2.01 16.31
C PRO A 331 -2.28 3.00 16.09
N THR A 332 -2.22 4.06 16.90
CA THR A 332 -0.94 4.70 17.20
C THR A 332 0.07 3.61 17.57
N PHE A 333 1.37 3.86 17.43
CA PHE A 333 2.40 2.92 17.89
C PHE A 333 2.10 2.47 19.33
N GLU A 334 1.53 3.33 20.19
CA GLU A 334 1.00 2.98 21.53
C GLU A 334 -0.33 2.19 21.56
N ALA A 335 -1.24 2.34 20.60
CA ALA A 335 -2.52 1.61 20.56
C ALA A 335 -2.41 0.20 19.94
N LEU A 336 -1.26 -0.17 19.35
CA LEU A 336 -0.88 -1.58 19.18
C LEU A 336 -0.61 -2.26 20.55
N PHE A 337 -0.45 -1.47 21.61
CA PHE A 337 -0.06 -1.89 22.96
C PHE A 337 -0.96 -1.30 24.08
N ARG A 338 -2.25 -1.02 23.81
CA ARG A 338 -3.22 -0.67 24.87
C ARG A 338 -4.42 -1.63 24.88
N PRO A 339 -4.99 -1.93 26.08
CA PRO A 339 -6.16 -2.77 26.25
C PRO A 339 -7.35 -2.32 25.40
N GLN A 340 -8.00 -3.26 24.72
CA GLN A 340 -9.37 -3.07 24.22
C GLN A 340 -10.35 -3.41 25.36
N PRO A 341 -11.43 -2.63 25.56
CA PRO A 341 -12.38 -2.89 26.64
C PRO A 341 -13.15 -4.19 26.39
N VAL A 342 -13.15 -5.07 27.39
CA VAL A 342 -13.96 -6.28 27.42
C VAL A 342 -15.44 -5.88 27.52
N GLU A 343 -16.22 -6.11 26.47
CA GLU A 343 -17.68 -6.07 26.57
C GLU A 343 -18.12 -7.18 27.54
N LYS A 344 -18.70 -6.78 28.67
CA LYS A 344 -19.34 -7.72 29.59
C LYS A 344 -20.53 -8.34 28.88
N GLU A 345 -20.44 -9.63 28.60
CA GLU A 345 -21.59 -10.43 28.20
C GLU A 345 -22.70 -10.22 29.23
N THR A 346 -23.82 -9.70 28.75
CA THR A 346 -25.02 -9.59 29.56
C THR A 346 -25.62 -10.99 29.59
N GLN A 347 -25.53 -11.66 30.74
CA GLN A 347 -26.23 -12.91 31.00
C GLN A 347 -27.73 -12.70 30.78
N ILE A 348 -28.32 -13.49 29.89
CA ILE A 348 -29.76 -13.78 29.85
C ILE A 348 -29.95 -15.19 30.43
#